data_AF-A0A662TC08-F1
#
_entry.id   AF-A0A662TC08-F1
#
_cell.length_a   1.000
_cell.length_b   1.000
_cell.length_c   1.000
_cell.angle_alpha   90.00
_cell.angle_beta   90.00
_cell.angle_gamma   90.00
#
_symmetry.space_group_name_H-M   'P 1'
#
loop_
_entity.id
_entity.type
_entity.pdbx_description
1 polymer ?
#
loop_
_entity_poly.entity_id
_entity_poly.type
_entity_poly.pdbx_seq_one_letter_code
_entity_poly.pdbx_strand_id
1 'polypeptide(L)' 'GESRRYILHVRLPVQIDPESVRARYKEGVLEVVARKKVRGYRITVE' A
#
# COMPACT_ATOMS: atom_id res chain seq x y z
N GLY A 1 -11.02 25.70 -18.24
CA GLY A 1 -10.35 25.26 -17.01
C GLY A 1 -10.35 23.75 -17.03
N GLU A 2 -9.30 23.15 -17.58
CA GLU A 2 -9.23 21.72 -17.86
C GLU A 2 -8.83 20.95 -16.59
N SER A 3 -9.66 19.98 -16.21
CA SER A 3 -9.46 19.07 -15.09
C SER A 3 -8.13 18.32 -15.21
N ARG A 4 -7.12 18.73 -14.41
CA ARG A 4 -5.87 17.98 -14.26
C ARG A 4 -6.11 16.72 -13.42
N ARG A 5 -6.65 15.68 -14.07
CA ARG A 5 -6.77 14.34 -13.49
C ARG A 5 -5.41 13.63 -13.59
N TYR A 6 -4.90 13.14 -12.47
CA TYR A 6 -3.69 12.32 -12.42
C TYR A 6 -4.07 10.89 -12.02
N ILE A 7 -3.60 9.89 -12.77
CA ILE A 7 -3.79 8.46 -12.48
C ILE A 7 -2.42 7.80 -12.51
N LEU A 8 -2.03 7.15 -11.41
CA LEU A 8 -0.79 6.39 -11.30
C LEU A 8 -1.09 4.95 -10.92
N HIS A 9 -0.56 4.00 -11.70
CA HIS A 9 -0.58 2.59 -11.37
C HIS A 9 0.80 2.15 -10.88
N VAL A 10 0.89 1.67 -9.64
CA VAL A 10 2.12 1.15 -9.05
C VAL A 10 1.98 -0.36 -8.87
N ARG A 11 2.91 -1.13 -9.42
CA ARG A 11 3.00 -2.57 -9.16
C ARG A 11 3.73 -2.77 -7.83
N LEU A 12 3.06 -3.39 -6.87
CA LEU A 12 3.66 -3.71 -5.58
C LEU A 12 4.48 -5.01 -5.68
N PRO A 13 5.64 -5.09 -5.01
CA PRO A 13 6.47 -6.30 -5.01
C PRO A 13 5.88 -7.43 -4.14
N VAL A 14 4.80 -7.18 -3.41
CA VAL A 14 4.17 -8.11 -2.47
C VAL A 14 2.65 -7.96 -2.47
N GLN A 15 1.95 -9.03 -2.08
CA GLN A 15 0.52 -8.96 -1.80
C GLN A 15 0.28 -8.17 -0.50
N ILE A 16 -0.74 -7.32 -0.51
CA ILE A 16 -1.17 -6.53 0.66
C ILE A 16 -2.56 -6.96 1.12
N ASP A 17 -2.87 -6.66 2.38
CA ASP A 17 -4.23 -6.71 2.91
C ASP A 17 -4.98 -5.44 2.46
N PRO A 18 -5.99 -5.54 1.56
CA PRO A 18 -6.67 -4.37 1.01
C PRO A 18 -7.47 -3.60 2.06
N GLU A 19 -7.94 -4.26 3.13
CA GLU A 19 -8.70 -3.62 4.21
C GLU A 19 -7.79 -2.83 5.17
N SER A 20 -6.46 -2.98 5.03
CA SER A 20 -5.47 -2.28 5.86
C SER A 20 -5.02 -0.93 5.32
N VAL A 21 -5.44 -0.56 4.09
CA VAL A 21 -4.94 0.63 3.40
C VAL A 21 -5.34 1.88 4.18
N ARG A 22 -4.35 2.72 4.48
CA ARG A 22 -4.53 4.04 5.08
C ARG A 22 -3.76 5.08 4.27
N ALA A 23 -4.30 6.29 4.21
CA ALA A 23 -3.65 7.39 3.50
C ALA A 23 -3.64 8.66 4.35
N ARG A 24 -2.59 9.46 4.19
CA ARG A 24 -2.45 10.79 4.77
C ARG A 24 -1.88 11.74 3.74
N TYR A 25 -2.40 12.97 3.69
CA TYR A 25 -1.81 14.05 2.91
C TYR A 25 -1.29 15.13 3.85
N LYS A 26 -0.01 15.49 3.72
CA LYS A 26 0.61 16.55 4.51
C LYS A 26 1.70 17.22 3.69
N GLU A 27 1.69 18.55 3.65
CA GLU A 27 2.77 19.38 3.07
C GLU A 27 3.18 18.96 1.64
N GLY A 28 2.21 18.62 0.79
CA GLY A 28 2.47 18.23 -0.60
C GLY A 28 2.76 16.74 -0.82
N VAL A 29 2.80 15.92 0.24
CA VAL A 29 3.12 14.49 0.16
C VAL A 29 1.89 13.65 0.47
N LEU A 30 1.58 12.71 -0.43
CA LEU A 30 0.61 11.64 -0.21
C LEU A 30 1.33 10.39 0.32
N GLU A 31 1.13 10.08 1.59
CA GLU A 31 1.61 8.84 2.21
C GLU A 31 0.50 7.79 2.15
N VAL A 32 0.82 6.61 1.63
CA VAL A 32 -0.09 5.45 1.57
C VAL A 32 0.60 4.26 2.25
N VAL A 33 -0.04 3.72 3.28
CA VAL A 33 0.49 2.60 4.07
C VAL A 33 -0.49 1.43 3.99
N ALA A 34 0.04 0.23 3.75
CA ALA A 34 -0.73 -1.02 3.74
C ALA A 34 0.08 -2.14 4.38
N ARG A 35 -0.60 -3.05 5.09
CA ARG A 35 0.03 -4.25 5.66
C ARG A 35 0.26 -5.29 4.58
N LYS A 36 1.39 -5.98 4.65
CA LYS A 36 1.67 -7.16 3.84
C LYS A 36 0.67 -8.27 4.20
N LYS A 37 0.20 -9.02 3.20
CA LYS A 37 -0.62 -10.20 3.43
C LYS A 37 0.28 -11.30 4.01
N VAL A 38 0.07 -11.67 5.27
CA VAL A 38 0.81 -12.75 5.91
C VAL A 38 0.22 -14.09 5.46
N ARG A 39 1.03 -14.93 4.79
CA ARG A 39 0.75 -16.37 4.67
C ARG A 39 1.55 -17.04 5.77
N GLY A 40 0.91 -17.91 6.56
CA GLY A 40 1.42 -18.45 7.82
C GLY A 40 2.93 -18.76 7.81
N TYR A 41 3.63 -18.31 8.85
CA TYR A 41 5.05 -18.59 9.01
C TYR A 41 5.22 -20.05 9.47
N ARG A 42 5.98 -20.86 8.71
CA ARG A 42 6.49 -22.13 9.20
C ARG A 42 7.78 -21.84 9.95
N ILE A 43 7.71 -21.78 11.28
CA ILE A 43 8.89 -21.75 12.14
C ILE A 43 9.31 -23.22 12.32
N THR A 44 10.42 -23.62 11.71
CA THR A 44 11.08 -24.88 12.07
C THR A 44 11.88 -24.60 13.34
N VAL A 45 11.51 -25.24 14.44
CA VAL A 45 12.30 -25.23 15.68
C VAL A 45 13.19 -26.47 15.66
N GLU A 46 14.50 -26.30 15.83
CA GLU A 46 15.46 -27.39 16.09
C GLU A 46 15.50 -27.73 17.58
#